data_AF-A0AAF1AMG7-F1
#
_entry.id   AF-A0AAF1AMG7-F1
#
_cell.length_a   1.000
_cell.length_b   1.000
_cell.length_c   1.000
_cell.angle_alpha   90.00
_cell.angle_beta   90.00
_cell.angle_gamma   90.00
#
_symmetry.space_group_name_H-M   'P 1'
#
loop_
_entity.id
_entity.type
_entity.pdbx_description
1 polymer ?
#
loop_
_entity_poly.entity_id
_entity_poly.type
_entity_poly.pdbx_seq_one_letter_code
_entity_poly.pdbx_strand_id
1 'polypeptide(L)'
;MGSTDKDIKVYEWAVQKVTYSVDMWLHYCVFAINTYGDLDTIKRLFGRGLVYVGSDFLSYTMWDKYIEYEYTHQEWSRLAMIYTRILENPNQQLDSYFTG
;
A
#
# COMPACT_ATOMS: atom_id res chain seq x y z
N MET A 1 17.07 7.95 -18.71
CA MET A 1 15.80 7.19 -18.80
C MET A 1 15.97 5.67 -18.79
N GLY A 2 17.15 5.08 -19.00
CA GLY A 2 17.29 3.60 -19.09
C GLY A 2 17.48 2.81 -17.77
N SER A 3 17.64 3.45 -16.61
CA SER A 3 17.78 2.75 -15.32
C SER A 3 16.42 2.35 -14.75
N THR A 4 15.49 3.30 -14.77
CA THR A 4 14.15 3.18 -14.18
C THR A 4 13.35 1.99 -14.72
N ASP A 5 13.36 1.75 -16.03
CA ASP A 5 12.68 0.60 -16.65
C ASP A 5 13.23 -0.75 -16.17
N LYS A 6 14.54 -0.83 -15.89
CA LYS A 6 15.15 -2.05 -15.35
C LYS A 6 14.75 -2.24 -13.89
N ASP A 7 14.78 -1.15 -13.12
CA ASP A 7 14.40 -1.17 -11.70
C ASP A 7 12.93 -1.59 -11.53
N ILE A 8 12.02 -1.09 -12.38
CA ILE A 8 10.60 -1.50 -12.41
C ILE A 8 10.47 -3.00 -12.66
N LYS A 9 11.21 -3.55 -13.64
CA LYS A 9 11.15 -5.00 -13.94
C LYS A 9 11.64 -5.85 -12.77
N VAL A 10 12.65 -5.38 -12.03
CA VAL A 10 13.15 -6.06 -10.83
C VAL A 10 12.09 -6.05 -9.74
N TYR A 11 11.45 -4.91 -9.49
CA TYR A 11 10.37 -4.82 -8.50
C TYR A 11 9.16 -5.68 -8.88
N GLU A 12 8.70 -5.64 -10.14
CA GLU A 12 7.59 -6.48 -10.62
C GLU A 12 7.92 -7.98 -10.51
N TRP A 13 9.16 -8.38 -10.83
CA TRP A 13 9.58 -9.76 -10.65
C TRP A 13 9.64 -10.16 -9.16
N ALA A 14 10.14 -9.28 -8.31
CA ALA A 14 10.27 -9.55 -6.89
C ALA A 14 8.90 -9.63 -6.19
N VAL A 15 7.94 -8.73 -6.45
CA VAL A 15 6.58 -8.83 -5.89
C VAL A 15 5.83 -10.07 -6.39
N GLN A 16 6.18 -10.61 -7.56
CA GLN A 16 5.65 -11.91 -8.01
C GLN A 16 6.26 -13.11 -7.26
N LYS A 17 7.52 -12.99 -6.81
CA LYS A 17 8.23 -14.03 -6.05
C LYS A 17 7.87 -14.02 -4.57
N VAL A 18 7.64 -12.84 -4.00
CA VAL A 18 7.30 -12.62 -2.59
C VAL A 18 6.00 -11.82 -2.46
N THR A 19 4.93 -12.33 -3.06
CA THR A 19 3.63 -11.66 -3.16
C THR A 19 2.98 -11.28 -1.83
N TYR A 20 3.29 -12.04 -0.78
CA TYR A 20 2.75 -11.80 0.56
C TYR A 20 3.70 -10.99 1.47
N SER A 21 4.83 -10.51 0.96
CA SER A 21 5.75 -9.67 1.74
C SER A 21 5.29 -8.21 1.73
N VAL A 22 4.83 -7.72 2.88
CA VAL A 22 4.44 -6.30 3.06
C VAL A 22 5.62 -5.39 2.72
N ASP A 23 6.82 -5.69 3.24
CA ASP A 23 8.02 -4.88 3.02
C ASP A 23 8.35 -4.74 1.53
N MET A 24 8.25 -5.82 0.75
CA MET A 24 8.52 -5.77 -0.69
C MET A 24 7.56 -4.83 -1.42
N TRP A 25 6.26 -4.92 -1.10
CA TRP A 25 5.25 -4.03 -1.67
C TRP A 25 5.45 -2.58 -1.23
N LEU A 26 5.81 -2.36 0.04
CA LEU A 26 6.10 -1.03 0.58
C LEU A 26 7.28 -0.39 -0.13
N HIS A 27 8.39 -1.11 -0.28
CA HIS A 27 9.56 -0.63 -1.03
C HIS A 27 9.20 -0.30 -2.47
N TYR A 28 8.38 -1.11 -3.12
CA TYR A 28 7.94 -0.81 -4.48
C TYR A 28 7.05 0.44 -4.54
N CYS A 29 6.13 0.62 -3.59
CA CYS A 29 5.28 1.81 -3.54
C CYS A 29 6.09 3.09 -3.27
N VAL A 30 7.08 3.04 -2.37
CA VAL A 30 7.99 4.17 -2.12
C VAL A 30 8.83 4.48 -3.35
N PHE A 31 9.37 3.47 -4.02
CA PHE A 31 10.08 3.66 -5.29
C PHE A 31 9.16 4.30 -6.34
N ALA A 32 7.92 3.82 -6.44
CA ALA A 32 6.90 4.32 -7.34
C ALA A 32 6.55 5.80 -7.08
N ILE A 33 6.40 6.21 -5.82
CA ILE A 33 6.15 7.63 -5.45
C ILE A 33 7.28 8.54 -5.91
N ASN A 34 8.54 8.10 -5.75
CA ASN A 34 9.70 8.90 -6.11
C ASN A 34 10.00 8.92 -7.61
N THR A 35 9.41 7.97 -8.36
CA THR A 35 9.78 7.70 -9.75
C THR A 35 8.67 8.05 -10.73
N TYR A 36 7.44 7.63 -10.44
CA TYR A 36 6.28 7.94 -11.24
C TYR A 36 5.75 9.32 -10.84
N GLY A 37 5.50 10.17 -11.83
CA GLY A 37 4.78 11.43 -11.62
C GLY A 37 3.26 11.28 -11.73
N ASP A 38 2.77 10.07 -12.00
CA ASP A 38 1.34 9.80 -12.22
C ASP A 38 0.69 9.21 -10.95
N LEU A 39 -0.27 9.96 -10.42
CA LEU A 39 -0.96 9.62 -9.18
C LEU A 39 -1.78 8.33 -9.32
N ASP A 40 -2.42 8.13 -10.47
CA ASP A 40 -3.27 6.96 -10.72
C ASP A 40 -2.45 5.66 -10.78
N THR A 41 -1.26 5.70 -11.38
CA THR A 41 -0.33 4.56 -11.39
C THR A 41 0.08 4.16 -9.98
N ILE A 42 0.47 5.12 -9.13
CA ILE A 42 0.86 4.87 -7.75
C ILE A 42 -0.32 4.31 -6.94
N LYS A 43 -1.50 4.91 -7.08
CA LYS A 43 -2.75 4.47 -6.43
C LYS A 43 -3.10 3.03 -6.81
N ARG A 44 -2.98 2.69 -8.10
CA ARG A 44 -3.20 1.33 -8.60
C ARG A 44 -2.19 0.35 -8.02
N LEU A 45 -0.95 0.77 -7.80
CA LEU A 45 0.09 -0.07 -7.20
C LEU A 45 -0.20 -0.36 -5.72
N PHE A 46 -0.54 0.67 -4.93
CA PHE A 46 -1.01 0.47 -3.55
C PHE A 46 -2.21 -0.47 -3.50
N GLY A 47 -3.20 -0.25 -4.37
CA GLY A 47 -4.37 -1.12 -4.48
C GLY A 47 -4.01 -2.58 -4.78
N ARG A 48 -3.07 -2.83 -5.69
CA ARG A 48 -2.57 -4.20 -5.99
C ARG A 48 -1.92 -4.84 -4.77
N GLY A 49 -1.01 -4.16 -4.09
CA GLY A 49 -0.34 -4.73 -2.93
C GLY A 49 -1.32 -5.01 -1.78
N LEU A 50 -2.24 -4.08 -1.51
CA LEU A 50 -3.27 -4.24 -0.47
C LEU A 50 -4.24 -5.40 -0.74
N VAL A 51 -4.42 -5.86 -1.98
CA VAL A 51 -5.18 -7.08 -2.26
C VAL A 51 -4.47 -8.33 -1.73
N TYR A 52 -3.14 -8.36 -1.75
CA TYR A 52 -2.35 -9.52 -1.33
C TYR A 52 -1.94 -9.45 0.15
N VAL A 53 -1.54 -8.27 0.62
CA VAL A 53 -1.02 -8.09 1.97
C VAL A 53 -1.93 -7.30 2.89
N GLY A 54 -3.02 -6.69 2.40
CA GLY A 54 -3.86 -5.79 3.20
C GLY A 54 -4.63 -6.45 4.34
N SER A 55 -4.70 -7.78 4.38
CA SER A 55 -5.25 -8.58 5.49
C SER A 55 -4.18 -9.05 6.49
N ASP A 56 -2.90 -8.80 6.22
CA ASP A 56 -1.81 -9.16 7.13
C ASP A 56 -1.75 -8.17 8.29
N PHE A 57 -1.37 -8.65 9.48
CA PHE A 57 -1.13 -7.83 10.66
C PHE A 57 -0.05 -6.77 10.40
N LEU A 58 0.99 -7.10 9.63
CA LEU A 58 2.09 -6.17 9.35
C LEU A 58 1.76 -5.12 8.29
N SER A 59 0.59 -5.21 7.66
CA SER A 59 0.15 -4.32 6.58
C SER A 59 -0.11 -2.88 7.02
N TYR A 60 -0.17 -2.62 8.34
CA TYR A 60 -0.37 -1.27 8.89
C TYR A 60 0.63 -0.26 8.32
N THR A 61 1.89 -0.66 8.13
CA THR A 61 2.94 0.22 7.55
C THR A 61 2.61 0.64 6.11
N MET A 62 1.97 -0.24 5.35
CA MET A 62 1.55 0.02 3.98
C MET A 62 0.32 0.92 3.93
N TRP A 63 -0.64 0.71 4.83
CA TRP A 63 -1.80 1.58 5.00
C TRP A 63 -1.40 3.00 5.42
N ASP A 64 -0.51 3.13 6.41
CA ASP A 64 0.00 4.43 6.87
C ASP A 64 0.66 5.20 5.74
N LYS A 65 1.50 4.55 4.91
CA LYS A 65 2.09 5.22 3.73
C LYS A 65 1.08 5.61 2.68
N TYR A 66 0.04 4.81 2.48
CA TYR A 66 -1.01 5.17 1.53
C TYR A 66 -1.84 6.36 2.02
N ILE A 67 -2.13 6.42 3.33
CA ILE A 67 -2.81 7.54 3.99
C ILE A 67 -1.96 8.81 3.89
N GLU A 68 -0.67 8.75 4.23
CA GLU A 68 0.27 9.87 4.10
C GLU A 68 0.30 10.39 2.66
N TYR A 69 0.34 9.49 1.69
CA TYR A 69 0.29 9.83 0.27
C TYR A 69 -1.02 10.54 -0.12
N GLU A 70 -2.20 10.02 0.23
CA GLU A 70 -3.47 10.70 -0.11
C GLU A 70 -3.65 12.02 0.66
N TYR A 71 -3.10 12.13 1.88
CA TYR A 71 -3.10 13.37 2.66
C TYR A 71 -2.27 14.47 1.99
N THR A 72 -1.09 14.15 1.47
CA THR A 72 -0.26 15.12 0.72
C THR A 72 -0.94 15.61 -0.57
N HIS A 73 -1.81 14.79 -1.16
CA HIS A 73 -2.59 15.15 -2.35
C HIS A 73 -3.96 15.75 -2.04
N GLN A 74 -4.33 15.89 -0.75
CA GLN A 74 -5.59 16.44 -0.27
C GLN A 74 -6.86 15.72 -0.79
N GLU A 75 -6.75 14.42 -1.07
CA GLU A 75 -7.82 13.59 -1.62
C GLU A 75 -8.71 12.99 -0.50
N TRP A 76 -9.44 13.85 0.21
CA TRP A 76 -10.21 13.49 1.41
C TRP A 76 -11.26 12.39 1.18
N SER A 77 -11.89 12.36 0.00
CA SER A 77 -12.90 11.34 -0.35
C SER A 77 -12.30 9.94 -0.36
N ARG A 78 -11.07 9.79 -0.90
CA ARG A 78 -10.36 8.51 -0.92
C ARG A 78 -9.82 8.13 0.45
N LEU A 79 -9.33 9.11 1.20
CA LEU A 79 -8.91 8.91 2.59
C LEU A 79 -10.05 8.27 3.41
N ALA A 80 -11.26 8.80 3.29
CA ALA A 80 -12.45 8.24 3.93
C ALA A 80 -12.73 6.79 3.49
N MET A 81 -12.64 6.49 2.18
CA MET A 81 -12.82 5.12 1.67
C MET A 81 -11.75 4.16 2.21
N ILE A 82 -10.50 4.60 2.32
CA ILE A 82 -9.40 3.82 2.89
C ILE A 82 -9.67 3.51 4.35
N TYR A 83 -10.06 4.51 5.15
CA TYR A 83 -10.44 4.31 6.54
C TYR A 83 -11.61 3.34 6.68
N THR A 84 -12.67 3.48 5.88
CA THR A 84 -13.78 2.53 5.87
C THR A 84 -13.30 1.12 5.58
N ARG A 85 -12.40 0.93 4.60
CA ARG A 85 -11.87 -0.38 4.24
C ARG A 85 -10.99 -1.01 5.34
N ILE A 86 -10.25 -0.19 6.07
CA ILE A 86 -9.48 -0.64 7.25
C ILE A 86 -10.44 -1.07 8.37
N LEU A 87 -11.53 -0.33 8.57
CA LEU A 87 -12.56 -0.64 9.58
C LEU A 87 -13.44 -1.84 9.19
N GLU A 88 -13.66 -2.06 7.89
CA GLU A 88 -14.45 -3.18 7.35
C GLU A 88 -13.67 -4.49 7.30
N ASN A 89 -12.33 -4.45 7.21
CA ASN A 89 -11.52 -5.62 7.45
C ASN A 89 -11.53 -5.87 8.96
N PRO A 90 -12.14 -6.97 9.45
CA PRO A 90 -12.16 -7.29 10.87
C PRO A 90 -10.75 -7.70 11.28
N ASN A 91 -9.89 -6.71 11.47
CA ASN A 91 -8.67 -6.88 12.22
C ASN A 91 -9.15 -7.24 13.62
N GLN A 92 -8.82 -8.44 14.09
CA GLN A 92 -9.14 -8.95 15.43
C GLN A 92 -8.63 -8.04 16.59
N GLN A 93 -8.09 -6.86 16.27
CA GLN A 93 -7.81 -5.81 17.22
C GLN A 93 -9.07 -5.19 17.85
N LEU A 94 -10.25 -5.20 17.19
CA LEU A 94 -11.49 -4.78 17.87
C LEU A 94 -11.81 -5.65 19.09
N ASP A 95 -11.58 -6.97 19.01
CA ASP A 95 -11.75 -7.88 20.15
C ASP A 95 -10.76 -7.57 21.29
N SER A 96 -9.54 -7.10 20.97
CA SER A 96 -8.57 -6.69 21.99
C SER A 96 -8.93 -5.37 22.69
N TYR A 97 -9.72 -4.49 22.04
CA TYR A 97 -10.24 -3.27 22.67
C TYR A 97 -11.48 -3.52 23.53
N PHE A 98 -12.26 -4.58 23.25
CA PHE A 98 -13.49 -4.91 23.98
C PHE A 98 -13.31 -5.87 25.16
N THR A 99 -12.13 -6.48 25.32
CA THR A 99 -11.82 -7.40 26.44
C THR A 99 -10.95 -6.75 27.52
N GLY A 100 -11.05 -5.42 27.67
CA GLY A 100 -10.50 -4.67 28.81
C GLY A 100 -11.52 -4.56 29.95
#